data_AF-A0A4Y8IWZ8-F1
#
_entry.id   AF-A0A4Y8IWZ8-F1
#
_cell.length_a   1.000
_cell.length_b   1.000
_cell.length_c   1.000
_cell.angle_alpha   90.00
_cell.angle_beta   90.00
_cell.angle_gamma   90.00
#
_symmetry.space_group_name_H-M   'P 1'
#
loop_
_entity.id
_entity.type
_entity.pdbx_description
1 polymer ?
#
loop_
_entity_poly.entity_id
_entity_poly.type
_entity_poly.pdbx_seq_one_letter_code
_entity_poly.pdbx_strand_id
1 'polypeptide(L)' 'MEKGVSYLLALIITSIILFIIVANIFNTDSPTIAFLLSMIVSHFILEKNEWIIGTINRGLKWWLSQ' A
#
# COMPACT_ATOMS: atom_id res chain seq x y z
N MET A 1 2.41 -13.34 -12.91
CA MET A 1 3.40 -12.96 -11.86
C MET A 1 3.46 -11.45 -11.67
N GLU A 2 3.41 -10.63 -12.73
CA GLU A 2 3.47 -9.16 -12.65
C GLU A 2 2.42 -8.52 -11.72
N LYS A 3 1.14 -8.95 -11.78
CA LYS A 3 0.08 -8.44 -10.90
C LYS A 3 0.35 -8.62 -9.41
N GLY A 4 0.98 -9.74 -9.03
CA GLY A 4 1.29 -10.03 -7.62
C GLY A 4 2.39 -9.12 -7.08
N VAL A 5 3.40 -8.81 -7.92
CA VAL A 5 4.47 -7.87 -7.56
C VAL A 5 3.92 -6.45 -7.45
N SER A 6 3.13 -5.98 -8.42
CA SER A 6 2.50 -4.66 -8.35
C SER A 6 1.58 -4.52 -7.14
N TYR A 7 0.87 -5.59 -6.76
CA TYR A 7 0.03 -5.60 -5.57
C TYR A 7 0.84 -5.44 -4.29
N LEU A 8 1.90 -6.23 -4.12
CA LEU A 8 2.77 -6.14 -2.95
C LEU A 8 3.43 -4.77 -2.84
N LEU A 9 3.88 -4.20 -3.96
CA LEU A 9 4.49 -2.88 -4.01
C LEU A 9 3.48 -1.80 -3.56
N ALA A 10 2.25 -1.86 -4.08
CA ALA A 10 1.17 -0.97 -3.67
C ALA A 10 0.84 -1.14 -2.19
N LEU A 11 0.75 -2.37 -1.70
CA LEU A 11 0.47 -2.67 -0.29
C LEU A 11 1.52 -2.09 0.65
N ILE A 12 2.80 -2.28 0.33
CA ILE A 12 3.90 -1.74 1.14
C ILE A 12 3.84 -0.21 1.15
N ILE A 13 3.73 0.44 -0.01
CA ILE A 13 3.68 1.91 -0.09
C ILE A 13 2.47 2.45 0.68
N THR A 14 1.28 1.92 0.44
CA THR A 14 0.06 2.37 1.11
C THR A 14 0.15 2.15 2.62
N SER A 15 0.68 1.00 3.07
CA SER A 15 0.83 0.71 4.50
C SER A 15 1.80 1.65 5.20
N ILE A 16 2.91 2.02 4.57
CA ILE A 16 3.87 2.99 5.11
C ILE A 16 3.23 4.37 5.22
N ILE A 17 2.54 4.82 4.18
CA ILE A 17 1.86 6.13 4.18
C ILE A 17 0.80 6.17 5.29
N LEU A 18 -0.03 5.14 5.39
CA LEU A 18 -1.07 5.05 6.42
C LEU A 18 -0.45 5.04 7.82
N PHE A 19 0.62 4.27 8.01
CA PHE A 19 1.32 4.21 9.27
C PHE A 19 1.90 5.56 9.68
N ILE A 20 2.56 6.29 8.76
CA ILE A 20 3.10 7.63 9.05
C ILE A 20 1.99 8.58 9.47
N ILE A 21 0.85 8.57 8.76
CA ILE A 21 -0.30 9.42 9.08
C ILE A 21 -0.83 9.08 10.49
N VAL A 22 -1.07 7.80 10.77
CA VAL A 22 -1.59 7.35 12.06
C VAL A 22 -0.59 7.62 13.18
N ALA A 23 0.69 7.30 13.00
CA ALA A 23 1.73 7.51 14.00
C ALA A 23 1.89 9.00 14.35
N ASN A 24 1.83 9.88 13.35
CA ASN A 24 1.96 11.33 13.56
C ASN A 24 0.72 11.95 14.22
N ILE A 25 -0.48 11.45 13.91
CA ILE A 25 -1.73 11.97 14.49
C ILE A 25 -1.93 11.47 15.93
N PHE A 26 -1.69 10.17 16.16
CA PHE A 26 -2.06 9.51 17.41
C PHE A 26 -0.90 9.36 18.40
N ASN A 27 0.33 9.80 18.06
CA ASN A 27 1.54 9.64 18.89
C ASN A 27 1.60 8.25 19.54
N THR A 28 1.51 7.21 18.70
CA THR A 28 1.24 5.85 19.17
C THR A 28 2.38 5.27 20.03
N ASP A 29 2.06 4.81 21.24
CA ASP A 29 3.00 4.16 22.17
C ASP A 29 3.47 2.75 21.72
N SER A 30 2.72 2.11 20.81
CA SER A 30 3.05 0.79 20.25
C SER A 30 3.13 0.82 18.71
N PRO A 31 4.29 1.22 18.14
CA PRO A 31 4.43 1.39 16.70
C PRO A 31 4.22 0.09 15.90
N THR A 32 4.55 -1.07 16.47
CA THR A 32 4.39 -2.37 15.82
C THR A 32 2.93 -2.71 15.56
N ILE A 33 2.05 -2.44 16.53
CA ILE A 33 0.60 -2.73 16.41
C ILE A 33 -0.03 -1.78 15.40
N ALA A 34 0.31 -0.48 15.45
CA ALA A 34 -0.18 0.49 14.48
C ALA A 34 0.25 0.19 13.04
N PHE A 35 1.49 -0.29 12.85
CA PHE A 35 1.97 -0.71 11.53
C PHE A 35 1.20 -1.93 11.01
N LEU A 36 0.96 -2.93 11.86
CA LEU A 36 0.18 -4.11 11.50
C LEU A 36 -1.26 -3.74 11.13
N LEU A 37 -1.89 -2.86 11.90
CA LEU A 37 -3.22 -2.34 11.59
C LEU A 37 -3.25 -1.57 10.27
N SER A 38 -2.23 -0.76 10.02
CA SER A 38 -2.05 -0.01 8.77
C SER A 38 -1.91 -0.94 7.56
N MET A 39 -1.19 -2.05 7.72
CA MET A 39 -1.06 -3.07 6.67
C MET A 39 -2.39 -3.78 6.38
N ILE A 40 -3.15 -4.17 7.40
CA ILE A 40 -4.46 -4.79 7.25
C ILE A 40 -5.44 -3.84 6.56
N VAL A 41 -5.50 -2.57 7.00
CA VAL A 41 -6.37 -1.56 6.38
C VAL A 41 -5.96 -1.31 4.93
N SER A 42 -4.66 -1.23 4.65
CA SER A 42 -4.15 -1.07 3.29
C SER A 42 -4.52 -2.24 2.38
N HIS A 43 -4.50 -3.47 2.92
CA HIS A 43 -4.96 -4.66 2.20
C HIS A 43 -6.43 -4.53 1.79
N PHE A 44 -7.32 -4.16 2.72
CA PHE A 44 -8.73 -3.96 2.42
C PHE A 44 -8.99 -2.81 1.44
N ILE A 45 -8.22 -1.72 1.52
CA ILE A 45 -8.32 -0.62 0.56
C ILE A 45 -7.96 -1.11 -0.83
N LEU A 46 -6.87 -1.86 -0.98
CA LEU A 46 -6.41 -2.35 -2.28
C LEU A 46 -7.31 -3.45 -2.84
N GLU A 47 -7.85 -4.32 -1.99
CA GLU A 47 -8.81 -5.36 -2.39
C GLU A 47 -10.12 -4.75 -2.88
N LYS A 48 -10.66 -3.75 -2.18
CA LYS A 48 -11.88 -3.05 -2.63
C LYS A 48 -11.67 -2.16 -3.86
N ASN A 49 -10.43 -1.74 -4.11
CA ASN A 49 -10.09 -0.80 -5.18
C ASN A 49 -9.11 -1.43 -6.18
N GLU A 50 -9.48 -2.57 -6.76
CA GLU A 50 -8.64 -3.30 -7.72
C GLU A 50 -8.16 -2.43 -8.91
N TRP A 51 -8.92 -1.38 -9.25
CA TRP A 51 -8.56 -0.41 -10.30
C TRP A 51 -7.21 0.31 -10.02
N ILE A 52 -6.80 0.41 -8.75
CA ILE A 52 -5.54 1.06 -8.33
C ILE A 52 -4.38 0.22 -8.81
N ILE A 53 -4.46 -1.10 -8.60
CA ILE A 53 -3.45 -2.05 -9.04
C ILE A 53 -3.36 -2.04 -10.57
N GLY A 54 -4.51 -1.97 -11.26
CA GLY A 54 -4.56 -1.86 -12.71
C GLY A 54 -3.93 -0.57 -13.26
N THR A 55 -4.05 0.54 -12.53
CA THR A 55 -3.44 1.82 -12.91
C THR A 55 -1.93 1.84 -12.62
N ILE A 56 -1.50 1.33 -11.46
CA ILE A 56 -0.09 1.18 -11.11
C ILE A 56 0.61 0.26 -12.11
N ASN A 57 -0.01 -0.87 -12.47
CA ASN A 57 0.57 -1.80 -13.44
C ASN A 57 0.73 -1.17 -14.83
N ARG A 58 -0.24 -0.36 -15.28
CA ARG A 58 -0.14 0.38 -16.55
C ARG A 58 1.00 1.42 -16.51
N GLY A 59 1.13 2.17 -15.42
CA GLY A 59 2.22 3.13 -15.24
C GLY A 59 3.60 2.45 -15.20
N LEU A 60 3.72 1.34 -14.46
CA LEU A 60 4.95 0.56 -14.36
C LEU A 60 5.37 0.00 -15.73
N LYS A 61 4.40 -0.53 -16.49
CA LYS A 61 4.64 -1.06 -17.83
C LYS A 61 5.07 0.03 -18.82
N TRP A 62 4.54 1.24 -18.69
CA TRP A 62 4.93 2.38 -19.53
C TRP A 62 6.39 2.79 -19.25
N TRP A 63 6.79 2.82 -17.98
CA TRP A 63 8.15 3.14 -17.56
C TRP A 63 9.18 2.09 -17.99
N LEU A 64 8.83 0.79 -17.91
CA LEU A 64 9.69 -0.31 -18.35
C LEU A 64 9.78 -0.47 -19.88
N SER A 65 8.87 0.16 -20.63
CA SER A 65 8.82 0.12 -22.09
C SER A 65 9.58 1.29 -22.74
N GLN A 66 10.22 2.13 -21.93
CA GLN A 66 11.04 3.28 -22.34
C GLN A 66 12.52 2.96 -22.20
#